data_AF-A0A6I7LXK2-F1
#
_entry.id   AF-A0A6I7LXK2-F1
#
_cell.length_a   1.000
_cell.length_b   1.000
_cell.length_c   1.000
_cell.angle_alpha   90.00
_cell.angle_beta   90.00
_cell.angle_gamma   90.00
#
_symmetry.space_group_name_H-M   'P 1'
#
loop_
_entity.id
_entity.type
_entity.pdbx_description
1 polymer ?
#
loop_
_entity_poly.entity_id
_entity_poly.type
_entity_poly.pdbx_seq_one_letter_code
_entity_poly.pdbx_strand_id
1 'polypeptide(L)'
;MKALLLFLSLIFLIGCSSSNKSEPVKLTDGAAYFPIADGDTWYFSAFGGRKVVRTVSGDTTINSLTCKRILENDTTQEAWSVDAAGFKTHLLIRDHWFDPPLLIPFNLEQGKPYSFSSTVYFIVNDTTYQSPVEGTLTFDGYVNKTVPAGTFGNVIKLHYLPDDYSEFYGKGVGLLDNGDYVLDSAFIDSVWYK
;
A
#
# COMPACT_ATOMS: atom_id res chain seq x y z
N MET A 1 47.92 68.11 -5.00
CA MET A 1 47.90 67.05 -6.03
C MET A 1 47.48 65.75 -5.38
N LYS A 2 46.46 65.09 -5.97
CA LYS A 2 45.82 63.86 -5.51
C LYS A 2 46.59 62.62 -6.00
N ALA A 3 46.70 61.58 -5.18
CA ALA A 3 46.83 60.16 -5.55
C ALA A 3 46.69 59.34 -4.25
N LEU A 4 45.47 59.11 -3.74
CA LEU A 4 44.55 58.02 -4.04
C LEU A 4 45.18 56.61 -3.92
N LEU A 5 45.21 56.09 -2.68
CA LEU A 5 45.31 54.66 -2.39
C LEU A 5 44.00 53.98 -2.80
N LEU A 6 44.07 53.01 -3.70
CA LEU A 6 42.99 52.04 -3.91
C LEU A 6 43.15 50.89 -2.90
N PHE A 7 42.27 50.85 -1.90
CA PHE A 7 42.03 49.65 -1.10
C PHE A 7 40.93 48.84 -1.81
N LEU A 8 41.32 47.70 -2.38
CA LEU A 8 40.40 46.73 -2.95
C LEU A 8 39.80 45.90 -1.79
N SER A 9 38.59 46.24 -1.36
CA SER A 9 37.81 45.41 -0.44
C SER A 9 37.16 44.27 -1.24
N LEU A 10 37.82 43.12 -1.27
CA LEU A 10 37.26 41.88 -1.77
C LEU A 10 36.25 41.35 -0.74
N ILE A 11 34.96 41.68 -0.92
CA ILE A 11 33.87 41.11 -0.14
C ILE A 11 33.70 39.66 -0.60
N PHE A 12 34.23 38.72 0.18
CA PHE A 12 33.88 37.30 0.09
C PHE A 12 32.43 37.14 0.59
N LEU A 13 31.47 37.22 -0.33
CA LEU A 13 30.13 36.67 -0.12
C LEU A 13 30.27 35.13 -0.12
N ILE A 14 30.53 34.56 1.06
CA ILE A 14 30.25 33.15 1.31
C ILE A 14 28.73 33.03 1.28
N GLY A 15 28.19 32.80 0.08
CA GLY A 15 26.85 32.27 -0.07
C GLY A 15 26.85 30.88 0.55
N CYS A 16 26.45 30.79 1.82
CA CYS A 16 25.95 29.54 2.37
C CYS A 16 24.71 29.17 1.55
N SER A 17 24.92 28.45 0.46
CA SER A 17 23.87 27.67 -0.19
C SER A 17 23.51 26.59 0.81
N SER A 18 22.54 26.88 1.68
CA SER A 18 21.91 25.85 2.49
C SER A 18 21.25 24.91 1.50
N SER A 19 21.93 23.82 1.16
CA SER A 19 21.28 22.68 0.54
C SER A 19 20.25 22.19 1.55
N ASN A 20 19.03 22.71 1.47
CA ASN A 20 17.88 22.08 2.10
C ASN A 20 17.72 20.74 1.39
N LYS A 21 18.46 19.72 1.86
CA LYS A 21 18.12 18.34 1.57
C LYS A 21 16.74 18.16 2.17
N SER A 22 15.70 18.22 1.33
CA SER A 22 14.35 17.87 1.73
C SER A 22 14.42 16.49 2.38
N GLU A 23 13.81 16.34 3.55
CA GLU A 23 13.69 15.02 4.17
C GLU A 23 13.04 14.05 3.17
N PRO A 24 13.49 12.79 3.10
CA PRO A 24 12.90 11.82 2.21
C PRO A 24 11.42 11.65 2.56
N VAL A 25 10.55 11.69 1.56
CA VAL A 25 9.13 11.42 1.74
C VAL A 25 8.96 9.97 2.20
N LYS A 26 8.22 9.77 3.30
CA LYS A 26 7.94 8.45 3.85
C LYS A 26 6.45 8.17 3.84
N LEU A 27 6.10 6.90 3.80
CA LEU A 27 4.77 6.46 4.18
C LEU A 27 4.58 6.80 5.67
N THR A 28 3.67 7.69 5.98
CA THR A 28 3.33 8.07 7.35
C THR A 28 1.91 7.62 7.65
N ASP A 29 1.67 7.19 8.88
CA ASP A 29 0.35 6.72 9.31
C ASP A 29 -0.19 5.59 8.41
N GLY A 30 0.68 4.62 8.08
CA GLY A 30 0.38 3.57 7.10
C GLY A 30 -0.88 2.77 7.46
N ALA A 31 -1.16 2.54 8.75
CA ALA A 31 -2.35 1.82 9.21
C ALA A 31 -3.66 2.47 8.72
N ALA A 32 -3.71 3.80 8.59
CA ALA A 32 -4.89 4.50 8.11
C ALA A 32 -5.21 4.21 6.63
N TYR A 33 -4.30 3.62 5.86
CA TYR A 33 -4.52 3.20 4.48
C TYR A 33 -5.05 1.78 4.35
N PHE A 34 -5.17 1.02 5.44
CA PHE A 34 -5.60 -0.38 5.44
C PHE A 34 -6.67 -0.59 6.52
N PRO A 35 -7.91 -0.09 6.30
CA PRO A 35 -9.00 -0.31 7.22
C PRO A 35 -9.36 -1.81 7.26
N ILE A 36 -9.52 -2.33 8.48
CA ILE A 36 -9.77 -3.75 8.76
C ILE A 36 -10.79 -3.94 9.88
N ALA A 37 -11.68 -2.97 10.11
CA ALA A 37 -12.73 -3.09 11.11
C ALA A 37 -13.83 -4.03 10.60
N ASP A 38 -14.47 -4.79 11.49
CA ASP A 38 -15.52 -5.73 11.10
C ASP A 38 -16.69 -4.96 10.47
N GLY A 39 -17.14 -5.42 9.30
CA GLY A 39 -18.19 -4.78 8.51
C GLY A 39 -17.69 -3.74 7.50
N ASP A 40 -16.40 -3.37 7.52
CA ASP A 40 -15.81 -2.56 6.44
C ASP A 40 -16.02 -3.28 5.10
N THR A 41 -16.60 -2.56 4.14
CA THR A 41 -17.07 -3.13 2.87
C THR A 41 -16.66 -2.28 1.69
N TRP A 42 -16.17 -2.92 0.62
CA TRP A 42 -15.82 -2.30 -0.64
C TRP A 42 -16.63 -2.89 -1.78
N TYR A 43 -16.99 -2.03 -2.73
CA TYR A 43 -17.68 -2.41 -3.97
C TYR A 43 -16.79 -2.04 -5.15
N PHE A 44 -16.38 -3.03 -5.93
CA PHE A 44 -15.47 -2.86 -7.05
C PHE A 44 -16.12 -3.21 -8.39
N SER A 45 -15.75 -2.45 -9.41
CA SER A 45 -15.76 -2.91 -10.79
C SER A 45 -14.49 -3.71 -11.03
N ALA A 46 -14.63 -4.99 -11.36
CA ALA A 46 -13.51 -5.87 -11.67
C ALA A 46 -13.34 -6.08 -13.19
N PHE A 47 -12.18 -6.61 -13.60
CA PHE A 47 -11.91 -6.97 -14.99
C PHE A 47 -13.06 -7.79 -15.60
N GLY A 48 -13.42 -7.46 -16.85
CA GLY A 48 -14.56 -8.07 -17.55
C GLY A 48 -15.94 -7.53 -17.13
N GLY A 49 -16.00 -6.43 -16.37
CA GLY A 49 -17.26 -5.80 -15.95
C GLY A 49 -17.97 -6.49 -14.79
N ARG A 50 -17.31 -7.47 -14.15
CA ARG A 50 -17.82 -8.17 -12.97
C ARG A 50 -17.93 -7.20 -11.80
N LYS A 51 -19.02 -7.27 -11.04
CA LYS A 51 -19.13 -6.57 -9.75
C LYS A 51 -18.64 -7.46 -8.62
N VAL A 52 -17.84 -6.89 -7.75
CA VAL A 52 -17.22 -7.59 -6.62
C VAL A 52 -17.50 -6.82 -5.35
N VAL A 53 -17.96 -7.53 -4.33
CA VAL A 53 -18.11 -6.99 -2.97
C VAL A 53 -17.07 -7.66 -2.09
N ARG A 54 -16.26 -6.87 -1.39
CA ARG A 54 -15.33 -7.35 -0.39
C ARG A 54 -15.74 -6.87 0.99
N THR A 55 -15.74 -7.74 1.99
CA THR A 55 -16.20 -7.42 3.36
C THR A 55 -15.27 -8.01 4.41
N VAL A 56 -14.89 -7.23 5.42
CA VAL A 56 -14.24 -7.75 6.63
C VAL A 56 -15.27 -8.49 7.49
N SER A 57 -15.05 -9.78 7.74
CA SER A 57 -16.02 -10.68 8.36
C SER A 57 -15.43 -11.41 9.57
N GLY A 58 -15.01 -10.65 10.58
CA GLY A 58 -14.47 -11.19 11.82
C GLY A 58 -13.12 -11.87 11.64
N ASP A 59 -12.75 -12.69 12.62
CA ASP A 59 -11.42 -13.29 12.67
C ASP A 59 -11.38 -14.67 11.98
N THR A 60 -10.19 -15.08 11.57
CA THR A 60 -9.83 -16.42 11.10
C THR A 60 -8.40 -16.75 11.55
N THR A 61 -7.98 -18.00 11.37
CA THR A 61 -6.63 -18.43 11.70
C THR A 61 -5.95 -18.99 10.46
N ILE A 62 -4.82 -18.40 10.07
CA ILE A 62 -3.95 -18.88 8.99
C ILE A 62 -2.59 -19.15 9.59
N ASN A 63 -2.06 -20.37 9.41
CA ASN A 63 -0.77 -20.79 9.96
C ASN A 63 -0.59 -20.46 11.46
N SER A 64 -1.60 -20.78 12.28
CA SER A 64 -1.65 -20.46 13.72
C SER A 64 -1.65 -18.96 14.09
N LEU A 65 -1.78 -18.05 13.11
CA LEU A 65 -1.90 -16.61 13.33
C LEU A 65 -3.35 -16.17 13.18
N THR A 66 -3.87 -15.47 14.18
CA THR A 66 -5.19 -14.84 14.12
C THR A 66 -5.14 -13.58 13.27
N CYS A 67 -6.01 -13.50 12.27
CA CYS A 67 -6.08 -12.43 11.29
C CYS A 67 -7.54 -12.14 10.92
N LYS A 68 -7.78 -11.00 10.27
CA LYS A 68 -9.09 -10.59 9.78
C LYS A 68 -9.44 -11.33 8.50
N ARG A 69 -10.63 -11.90 8.44
CA ARG A 69 -11.15 -12.62 7.28
C ARG A 69 -11.79 -11.64 6.31
N ILE A 70 -11.44 -11.75 5.04
CA ILE A 70 -12.06 -10.96 3.98
C ILE A 70 -12.85 -11.89 3.06
N LEU A 71 -14.15 -11.64 2.98
CA LEU A 71 -15.03 -12.30 2.05
C LEU A 71 -15.02 -11.53 0.73
N GLU A 72 -15.01 -12.24 -0.41
CA GLU A 72 -15.39 -11.73 -1.71
C GLU A 72 -16.69 -12.42 -2.13
N ASN A 73 -17.76 -11.64 -2.34
CA ASN A 73 -19.09 -12.17 -2.66
C ASN A 73 -19.49 -13.34 -1.73
N ASP A 74 -19.37 -13.10 -0.42
CA ASP A 74 -19.68 -14.04 0.68
C ASP A 74 -18.80 -15.30 0.77
N THR A 75 -17.72 -15.39 -0.02
CA THR A 75 -16.76 -16.49 0.06
C THR A 75 -15.43 -15.98 0.61
N THR A 76 -14.84 -16.67 1.60
CA THR A 76 -13.50 -16.31 2.08
C THR A 76 -12.50 -16.34 0.92
N GLN A 77 -11.89 -15.19 0.65
CA GLN A 77 -10.84 -15.06 -0.35
C GLN A 77 -9.50 -14.71 0.27
N GLU A 78 -9.52 -13.82 1.27
CA GLU A 78 -8.29 -13.27 1.83
C GLU A 78 -8.32 -13.24 3.36
N ALA A 79 -7.13 -13.10 3.94
CA ALA A 79 -6.94 -12.92 5.36
C ALA A 79 -5.81 -11.93 5.63
N TRP A 80 -6.09 -10.91 6.45
CA TRP A 80 -5.23 -9.75 6.64
C TRP A 80 -4.90 -9.50 8.11
N SER A 81 -3.76 -8.87 8.38
CA SER A 81 -3.51 -8.26 9.69
C SER A 81 -2.77 -6.94 9.53
N VAL A 82 -2.98 -6.03 10.48
CA VAL A 82 -2.25 -4.76 10.54
C VAL A 82 -1.61 -4.64 11.92
N ASP A 83 -0.33 -4.32 11.96
CA ASP A 83 0.38 -3.99 13.19
C ASP A 83 1.44 -2.89 12.95
N ALA A 84 2.28 -2.64 13.96
CA ALA A 84 3.31 -1.60 13.90
C ALA A 84 4.36 -1.82 12.79
N ALA A 85 4.54 -3.06 12.31
CA ALA A 85 5.48 -3.34 11.22
C ALA A 85 4.86 -3.00 9.85
N GLY A 86 3.57 -3.28 9.67
CA GLY A 86 2.87 -2.99 8.43
C GLY A 86 1.55 -3.73 8.25
N PHE A 87 1.02 -3.65 7.02
CA PHE A 87 -0.10 -4.44 6.55
C PHE A 87 0.40 -5.79 6.01
N LYS A 88 -0.27 -6.88 6.37
CA LYS A 88 0.14 -8.24 6.04
C LYS A 88 -0.99 -9.00 5.37
N THR A 89 -0.71 -9.60 4.22
CA THR A 89 -1.59 -10.55 3.56
C THR A 89 -1.13 -11.97 3.89
N HIS A 90 -1.97 -12.70 4.61
CA HIS A 90 -1.72 -14.10 5.00
C HIS A 90 -2.31 -15.08 3.99
N LEU A 91 -3.45 -14.72 3.39
CA LEU A 91 -4.17 -15.46 2.37
C LEU A 91 -4.59 -14.49 1.26
N LEU A 92 -4.31 -14.81 0.00
CA LEU A 92 -4.65 -13.94 -1.16
C LEU A 92 -5.81 -14.49 -1.99
N ILE A 93 -5.92 -15.80 -2.18
CA ILE A 93 -7.01 -16.42 -2.94
C ILE A 93 -7.34 -17.79 -2.35
N ARG A 94 -8.51 -17.93 -1.72
CA ARG A 94 -9.09 -19.16 -1.14
C ARG A 94 -8.14 -19.96 -0.24
N ASP A 95 -7.23 -20.71 -0.84
CA ASP A 95 -6.33 -21.67 -0.25
C ASP A 95 -4.85 -21.31 -0.47
N HIS A 96 -4.54 -20.16 -1.07
CA HIS A 96 -3.17 -19.68 -1.27
C HIS A 96 -2.70 -18.83 -0.08
N TRP A 97 -1.99 -19.44 0.86
CA TRP A 97 -1.42 -18.75 2.03
C TRP A 97 0.09 -18.55 1.92
N PHE A 98 0.59 -17.57 2.66
CA PHE A 98 1.99 -17.14 2.61
C PHE A 98 2.67 -17.34 3.97
N ASP A 99 3.88 -17.89 3.94
CA ASP A 99 4.76 -17.97 5.12
C ASP A 99 6.21 -17.59 4.74
N PRO A 100 6.76 -16.46 5.27
CA PRO A 100 6.07 -15.42 6.04
C PRO A 100 4.96 -14.72 5.21
N PRO A 101 4.00 -14.02 5.83
CA PRO A 101 2.98 -13.27 5.10
C PRO A 101 3.60 -12.16 4.23
N LEU A 102 2.96 -11.83 3.11
CA LEU A 102 3.37 -10.69 2.28
C LEU A 102 3.15 -9.39 3.05
N LEU A 103 4.17 -8.54 3.13
CA LEU A 103 4.20 -7.35 3.98
C LEU A 103 4.30 -6.07 3.14
N ILE A 104 3.45 -5.10 3.46
CA ILE A 104 3.61 -3.69 3.10
C ILE A 104 4.10 -2.94 4.35
N PRO A 105 5.39 -2.60 4.46
CA PRO A 105 5.93 -1.92 5.64
C PRO A 105 5.40 -0.48 5.78
N PHE A 106 5.19 -0.01 7.00
CA PHE A 106 4.75 1.37 7.25
C PHE A 106 5.88 2.41 7.33
N ASN A 107 7.10 2.02 7.02
CA ASN A 107 8.29 2.89 7.04
C ASN A 107 8.96 3.00 5.66
N LEU A 108 8.22 2.72 4.58
CA LEU A 108 8.71 2.85 3.21
C LEU A 108 9.12 4.31 2.92
N GLU A 109 10.28 4.45 2.27
CA GLU A 109 10.80 5.73 1.78
C GLU A 109 10.55 5.82 0.28
N GLN A 110 10.15 6.99 -0.22
CA GLN A 110 9.79 7.17 -1.61
C GLN A 110 10.94 6.77 -2.55
N GLY A 111 10.64 5.95 -3.56
CA GLY A 111 11.61 5.48 -4.55
C GLY A 111 12.64 4.48 -4.02
N LYS A 112 12.57 4.10 -2.74
CA LYS A 112 13.47 3.11 -2.16
C LYS A 112 12.82 1.72 -2.26
N PRO A 113 13.48 0.76 -2.93
CA PRO A 113 12.94 -0.59 -3.05
C PRO A 113 12.94 -1.32 -1.70
N TYR A 114 11.87 -2.04 -1.44
CA TYR A 114 11.73 -3.03 -0.37
C TYR A 114 11.62 -4.42 -1.00
N SER A 115 12.63 -5.26 -0.81
CA SER A 115 12.58 -6.65 -1.26
C SER A 115 11.73 -7.48 -0.32
N PHE A 116 10.83 -8.27 -0.88
CA PHE A 116 10.05 -9.25 -0.14
C PHE A 116 10.35 -10.67 -0.64
N SER A 117 10.22 -11.63 0.26
CA SER A 117 10.34 -13.05 -0.04
C SER A 117 9.39 -13.83 0.87
N SER A 118 8.69 -14.80 0.30
CA SER A 118 7.72 -15.65 0.97
C SER A 118 7.69 -17.02 0.29
N THR A 119 7.09 -18.00 0.96
CA THR A 119 6.63 -19.23 0.31
C THR A 119 5.11 -19.19 0.22
N VAL A 120 4.57 -19.32 -1.00
CA VAL A 120 3.13 -19.57 -1.18
C VAL A 120 2.87 -21.06 -1.04
N TYR A 121 1.82 -21.39 -0.31
CA TYR A 121 1.31 -22.74 -0.13
C TYR A 121 -0.14 -22.80 -0.60
N PHE A 122 -0.53 -23.91 -1.21
CA PHE A 122 -1.91 -24.15 -1.65
C PHE A 122 -2.27 -25.64 -1.61
N ILE A 123 -3.56 -25.97 -1.56
CA ILE A 123 -4.04 -27.35 -1.37
C ILE A 123 -4.85 -27.80 -2.57
N VAL A 124 -4.37 -28.85 -3.25
CA VAL A 124 -5.11 -29.51 -4.34
C VAL A 124 -5.33 -30.96 -3.95
N ASN A 125 -6.59 -31.39 -3.84
CA ASN A 125 -6.97 -32.77 -3.49
C ASN A 125 -6.24 -33.28 -2.23
N ASP A 126 -6.32 -32.54 -1.13
CA ASP A 126 -5.66 -32.83 0.16
C ASP A 126 -4.13 -32.90 0.13
N THR A 127 -3.51 -32.50 -0.99
CA THR A 127 -2.05 -32.40 -1.12
C THR A 127 -1.63 -30.94 -1.07
N THR A 128 -0.70 -30.63 -0.17
CA THR A 128 -0.09 -29.30 -0.07
C THR A 128 1.04 -29.15 -1.08
N TYR A 129 0.94 -28.12 -1.90
CA TYR A 129 1.99 -27.65 -2.81
C TYR A 129 2.59 -26.36 -2.28
N GLN A 130 3.84 -26.09 -2.64
CA GLN A 130 4.53 -24.86 -2.25
C GLN A 130 5.41 -24.34 -3.38
N SER A 131 5.56 -23.02 -3.45
CA SER A 131 6.47 -22.33 -4.37
C SER A 131 7.06 -21.09 -3.70
N PRO A 132 8.33 -20.74 -3.93
CA PRO A 132 8.85 -19.45 -3.53
C PRO A 132 8.12 -18.33 -4.29
N VAL A 133 7.96 -17.19 -3.63
CA VAL A 133 7.51 -15.92 -4.18
C VAL A 133 8.47 -14.85 -3.70
N GLU A 134 9.04 -14.09 -4.63
CA GLU A 134 9.97 -13.01 -4.34
C GLU A 134 9.75 -11.85 -5.28
N GLY A 135 10.08 -10.65 -4.82
CA GLY A 135 9.90 -9.45 -5.61
C GLY A 135 10.35 -8.19 -4.87
N THR A 136 9.99 -7.06 -5.44
CA THR A 136 10.29 -5.74 -4.88
C THR A 136 9.03 -4.89 -4.86
N LEU A 137 8.82 -4.19 -3.76
CA LEU A 137 7.79 -3.19 -3.54
C LEU A 137 8.46 -1.81 -3.44
N THR A 138 7.95 -0.83 -4.17
CA THR A 138 8.38 0.57 -4.07
C THR A 138 7.21 1.45 -3.70
N PHE A 139 7.42 2.36 -2.75
CA PHE A 139 6.49 3.46 -2.52
C PHE A 139 6.83 4.60 -3.48
N ASP A 140 5.94 4.88 -4.44
CA ASP A 140 6.18 5.90 -5.46
C ASP A 140 5.89 7.32 -4.97
N GLY A 141 5.25 7.45 -3.81
CA GLY A 141 4.85 8.70 -3.20
C GLY A 141 3.34 8.86 -3.08
N TYR A 142 2.94 10.06 -2.70
CA TYR A 142 1.53 10.45 -2.61
C TYR A 142 1.07 11.05 -3.94
N VAL A 143 -0.09 10.61 -4.42
CA VAL A 143 -0.69 11.07 -5.67
C VAL A 143 -2.16 11.46 -5.47
N ASN A 144 -2.74 12.11 -6.47
CA ASN A 144 -4.19 12.22 -6.58
C ASN A 144 -4.69 11.08 -7.46
N LYS A 145 -5.79 10.43 -7.06
CA LYS A 145 -6.42 9.36 -7.83
C LYS A 145 -7.92 9.62 -7.94
N THR A 146 -8.45 9.51 -9.16
CA THR A 146 -9.90 9.52 -9.40
C THR A 146 -10.33 8.13 -9.79
N VAL A 147 -11.37 7.64 -9.12
CA VAL A 147 -12.08 6.38 -9.36
C VAL A 147 -13.58 6.71 -9.40
N PRO A 148 -14.48 5.78 -9.77
CA PRO A 148 -15.91 6.04 -9.74
C PRO A 148 -16.43 6.52 -8.37
N ALA A 149 -15.84 6.05 -7.26
CA ALA A 149 -16.14 6.50 -5.90
C ALA A 149 -15.68 7.94 -5.56
N GLY A 150 -15.14 8.69 -6.53
CA GLY A 150 -14.70 10.07 -6.38
C GLY A 150 -13.20 10.31 -6.57
N THR A 151 -12.77 11.52 -6.22
CA THR A 151 -11.36 11.95 -6.28
C THR A 151 -10.75 11.99 -4.88
N PHE A 152 -9.64 11.28 -4.70
CA PHE A 152 -8.92 11.16 -3.44
C PHE A 152 -7.55 11.83 -3.58
N GLY A 153 -7.21 12.69 -2.61
CA GLY A 153 -5.86 13.22 -2.43
C GLY A 153 -5.04 12.39 -1.44
N ASN A 154 -3.72 12.57 -1.45
CA ASN A 154 -2.78 11.83 -0.58
C ASN A 154 -2.91 10.30 -0.69
N VAL A 155 -3.18 9.80 -1.89
CA VAL A 155 -3.26 8.37 -2.19
C VAL A 155 -1.85 7.81 -2.26
N ILE A 156 -1.56 6.73 -1.55
CA ILE A 156 -0.26 6.07 -1.67
C ILE A 156 -0.27 5.25 -2.96
N LYS A 157 0.78 5.39 -3.77
CA LYS A 157 1.02 4.52 -4.91
C LYS A 157 2.13 3.54 -4.55
N LEU A 158 1.81 2.26 -4.63
CA LEU A 158 2.74 1.16 -4.45
C LEU A 158 2.99 0.49 -5.80
N HIS A 159 4.25 0.19 -6.11
CA HIS A 159 4.66 -0.45 -7.36
C HIS A 159 5.41 -1.75 -7.07
N TYR A 160 5.00 -2.82 -7.74
CA TYR A 160 5.49 -4.17 -7.52
C TYR A 160 6.23 -4.69 -8.76
N LEU A 161 7.39 -5.31 -8.52
CA LEU A 161 8.23 -5.97 -9.51
C LEU A 161 8.47 -7.43 -9.12
N PRO A 162 8.62 -8.37 -10.09
CA PRO A 162 8.80 -8.13 -11.53
C PRO A 162 7.51 -7.95 -12.34
N ASP A 163 6.35 -8.15 -11.74
CA ASP A 163 5.05 -8.16 -12.43
C ASP A 163 4.62 -6.80 -13.01
N ASP A 164 5.32 -5.73 -12.66
CA ASP A 164 5.10 -4.36 -13.14
C ASP A 164 3.65 -3.88 -12.96
N TYR A 165 3.11 -4.08 -11.76
CA TYR A 165 1.77 -3.65 -11.38
C TYR A 165 1.79 -2.62 -10.26
N SER A 166 0.81 -1.70 -10.27
CA SER A 166 0.67 -0.67 -9.25
C SER A 166 -0.64 -0.79 -8.50
N GLU A 167 -0.60 -0.51 -7.21
CA GLU A 167 -1.77 -0.40 -6.34
C GLU A 167 -1.89 1.01 -5.77
N PHE A 168 -3.12 1.50 -5.65
CA PHE A 168 -3.45 2.83 -5.17
C PHE A 168 -4.32 2.70 -3.93
N TYR A 169 -3.86 3.19 -2.77
CA TYR A 169 -4.62 3.14 -1.52
C TYR A 169 -4.99 4.54 -1.01
N GLY A 170 -6.27 4.73 -0.72
CA GLY A 170 -6.83 5.96 -0.16
C GLY A 170 -6.84 5.91 1.37
N LYS A 171 -6.43 7.01 2.01
CA LYS A 171 -6.48 7.11 3.47
C LYS A 171 -7.93 7.03 3.97
N GLY A 172 -8.17 6.18 4.95
CA GLY A 172 -9.48 5.88 5.52
C GLY A 172 -10.39 5.05 4.61
N VAL A 173 -9.89 4.61 3.44
CA VAL A 173 -10.70 3.86 2.47
C VAL A 173 -10.08 2.52 2.15
N GLY A 174 -8.77 2.41 1.95
CA GLY A 174 -8.16 1.16 1.46
C GLY A 174 -7.92 1.19 -0.04
N LEU A 175 -7.96 0.02 -0.67
CA LEU A 175 -7.68 -0.15 -2.10
C LEU A 175 -8.67 0.67 -2.95
N LEU A 176 -8.14 1.55 -3.79
CA LEU A 176 -8.90 2.33 -4.77
C LEU A 176 -8.82 1.71 -6.17
N ASP A 177 -7.63 1.25 -6.55
CA ASP A 177 -7.35 0.77 -7.90
C ASP A 177 -6.09 -0.12 -7.90
N ASN A 178 -6.12 -1.26 -8.60
CA ASN A 178 -4.93 -2.02 -8.99
C ASN A 178 -4.99 -2.56 -10.44
N GLY A 179 -5.85 -1.97 -11.28
CA GLY A 179 -6.12 -2.42 -12.65
C GLY A 179 -7.18 -3.51 -12.72
N ASP A 180 -7.12 -4.49 -11.82
CA ASP A 180 -8.09 -5.59 -11.75
C ASP A 180 -9.34 -5.23 -10.97
N TYR A 181 -9.20 -4.41 -9.93
CA TYR A 181 -10.27 -3.87 -9.11
C TYR A 181 -10.22 -2.34 -9.14
N VAL A 182 -11.34 -1.71 -9.48
CA VAL A 182 -11.52 -0.26 -9.44
C VAL A 182 -12.70 0.07 -8.53
N LEU A 183 -12.47 0.93 -7.53
CA LEU A 183 -13.45 1.19 -6.48
C LEU A 183 -14.66 1.99 -6.98
N ASP A 184 -15.84 1.39 -6.87
CA ASP A 184 -17.12 2.03 -7.17
C ASP A 184 -17.68 2.79 -5.98
N SER A 185 -17.61 2.20 -4.78
CA SER A 185 -18.05 2.79 -3.53
C SER A 185 -17.51 1.98 -2.34
N ALA A 186 -17.56 2.55 -1.14
CA ALA A 186 -17.17 1.84 0.08
C ALA A 186 -18.04 2.26 1.28
N PHE A 187 -18.17 1.36 2.26
CA PHE A 187 -18.72 1.63 3.58
C PHE A 187 -17.64 1.25 4.61
N ILE A 188 -16.94 2.26 5.13
CA ILE A 188 -15.78 2.08 6.01
C ILE A 188 -16.02 2.90 7.28
N ASP A 189 -15.83 2.29 8.45
CA ASP A 189 -16.02 2.93 9.75
C ASP A 189 -17.34 3.72 9.86
N SER A 190 -18.44 3.09 9.43
CA SER A 190 -19.79 3.69 9.38
C SER A 190 -19.97 4.88 8.42
N VAL A 191 -19.03 5.12 7.50
CA VAL A 191 -19.08 6.21 6.51
C VAL A 191 -19.20 5.66 5.09
N TRP A 192 -20.10 6.24 4.29
CA TRP A 192 -20.24 5.92 2.87
C TRP A 192 -19.37 6.82 1.99
N TYR A 193 -18.59 6.19 1.10
CA TYR A 193 -17.82 6.81 0.03
C TYR A 193 -18.49 6.47 -1.30
N LYS A 194 -18.82 7.49 -2.12
CA LYS A 194 -19.61 7.37 -3.35
C LYS A 194 -19.04 8.25 -4.46
#